data_AF-A0A842W8S4-F1
#
_entry.id   AF-A0A842W8S4-F1
#
_cell.length_a   1.000
_cell.length_b   1.000
_cell.length_c   1.000
_cell.angle_alpha   90.00
_cell.angle_beta   90.00
_cell.angle_gamma   90.00
#
_symmetry.space_group_name_H-M   'P 1'
#
loop_
_entity.id
_entity.type
_entity.pdbx_description
1 polymer ?
#
loop_
_entity_poly.entity_id
_entity_poly.type
_entity_poly.pdbx_seq_one_letter_code
_entity_poly.pdbx_strand_id
1 'polypeptide(L)'
;MLKIPLQDIIKKIEQNTDLSEADINAKIDDKLKQLSGLISKEGAAHIVANELGVKVFEQTSGKLQIKNILTGMRSVETVGKVTRKFDLNKFQTDNRSGKVSSMYIGDETGTIRITMWGEMAENINNIKENDIIKIVGGYVRENRGRKEVHMNERSKIIINPEGETIKEVKDTQSQPQAQRKPIKDLTEQDQNTEILGTIVQAFEPRFYPTCPKCNKKVNPQQENYVCKEHGQVTPEFAYVMNVVLDDGTETIRTVFFRNQAERLLEKSKEEMLKYKENPEQFNSVKTELLGTQIKLVGRTQKNQMFDRLEFISQLVFKNPDPEKEIKNLKEQDN
;
A
#
# COMPACT_ATOMS: atom_id res chain seq x y z
N MET A 1 -21.69 1.50 8.62
CA MET A 1 -22.00 0.13 9.07
C MET A 1 -20.73 -0.70 8.92
N LEU A 2 -20.49 -1.67 9.80
CA LEU A 2 -19.37 -2.62 9.62
C LEU A 2 -19.63 -3.43 8.34
N LYS A 3 -18.64 -3.54 7.45
CA LYS A 3 -18.73 -4.46 6.32
C LYS A 3 -18.16 -5.80 6.75
N ILE A 4 -19.02 -6.69 7.23
CA ILE A 4 -18.66 -8.06 7.58
C ILE A 4 -18.89 -8.94 6.34
N PRO A 5 -17.93 -9.80 5.94
CA PRO A 5 -18.16 -10.76 4.86
C PRO A 5 -19.37 -11.64 5.12
N LEU A 6 -20.17 -11.90 4.08
CA LEU A 6 -21.39 -12.72 4.15
C LEU A 6 -21.13 -14.08 4.83
N GLN A 7 -20.04 -14.74 4.45
CA GLN A 7 -19.63 -16.04 4.97
C GLN A 7 -19.34 -16.01 6.48
N ASP A 8 -18.77 -14.92 7.00
CA ASP A 8 -18.53 -14.78 8.44
C ASP A 8 -19.85 -14.57 9.20
N ILE A 9 -20.82 -13.87 8.60
CA ILE A 9 -22.16 -13.70 9.17
C ILE A 9 -22.86 -15.07 9.24
N ILE A 10 -22.85 -15.82 8.15
CA ILE A 10 -23.48 -17.15 8.06
C ILE A 10 -22.86 -18.09 9.10
N LYS A 11 -21.53 -18.19 9.17
CA LYS A 11 -20.84 -19.01 10.18
C LYS A 11 -21.22 -18.62 11.59
N LYS A 12 -21.38 -17.32 11.87
CA LYS A 12 -21.77 -16.85 13.20
C LYS A 12 -23.21 -17.26 13.55
N ILE A 13 -24.12 -17.19 12.59
CA ILE A 13 -25.51 -17.65 12.76
C ILE A 13 -25.52 -19.17 13.00
N GLU A 14 -24.82 -19.93 12.17
CA GLU A 14 -24.71 -21.40 12.29
C GLU A 14 -24.11 -21.83 13.64
N GLN A 15 -23.13 -21.08 14.18
CA GLN A 15 -22.55 -21.37 15.50
C GLN A 15 -23.47 -21.08 16.69
N ASN A 16 -24.49 -20.22 16.50
CA ASN A 16 -25.37 -19.75 17.58
C ASN A 16 -26.81 -20.23 17.42
N THR A 17 -27.10 -21.01 16.37
CA THR A 17 -28.44 -21.53 16.05
C THR A 17 -28.33 -22.94 15.49
N ASP A 18 -29.38 -23.72 15.56
CA ASP A 18 -29.42 -25.09 14.99
C ASP A 18 -29.70 -25.11 13.47
N LEU A 19 -29.48 -23.99 12.78
CA LEU A 19 -29.78 -23.85 11.35
C LEU A 19 -28.58 -24.26 10.50
N SER A 20 -28.84 -25.00 9.41
CA SER A 20 -27.81 -25.30 8.42
C SER A 20 -27.47 -24.09 7.54
N GLU A 21 -26.29 -24.07 6.93
CA GLU A 21 -25.90 -23.03 5.96
C GLU A 21 -26.95 -22.86 4.84
N ALA A 22 -27.59 -23.95 4.39
CA ALA A 22 -28.63 -23.90 3.37
C ALA A 22 -29.89 -23.16 3.87
N ASP A 23 -30.32 -23.43 5.10
CA ASP A 23 -31.48 -22.77 5.71
C ASP A 23 -31.23 -21.29 5.97
N ILE A 24 -30.01 -20.94 6.39
CA ILE A 24 -29.60 -19.56 6.60
C ILE A 24 -29.61 -18.81 5.27
N ASN A 25 -29.06 -19.39 4.20
CA ASN A 25 -29.09 -18.78 2.87
C ASN A 25 -30.52 -18.59 2.34
N ALA A 26 -31.40 -19.57 2.54
CA ALA A 26 -32.81 -19.44 2.16
C ALA A 26 -33.49 -18.25 2.88
N LYS A 27 -33.28 -18.11 4.20
CA LYS A 27 -33.78 -16.96 4.97
C LYS A 27 -33.22 -15.63 4.47
N ILE A 28 -31.95 -15.58 4.09
CA ILE A 28 -31.31 -14.37 3.52
C ILE A 28 -31.94 -13.99 2.19
N ASP A 29 -32.13 -14.96 1.29
CA ASP A 29 -32.70 -14.73 -0.03
C ASP A 29 -34.18 -14.32 0.07
N ASP A 30 -34.94 -14.89 1.00
CA ASP A 30 -36.31 -14.46 1.30
C ASP A 30 -36.34 -13.02 1.83
N LYS A 31 -35.37 -12.63 2.67
CA LYS A 31 -35.26 -11.26 3.18
C LYS A 31 -34.94 -10.26 2.08
N LEU A 32 -34.06 -10.63 1.14
CA LEU A 32 -33.75 -9.86 -0.06
C LEU A 32 -35.00 -9.60 -0.92
N LYS A 33 -35.83 -10.65 -1.12
CA LYS A 33 -37.10 -10.54 -1.88
C LYS A 33 -38.09 -9.63 -1.16
N GLN A 34 -38.26 -9.79 0.14
CA GLN A 34 -39.16 -8.94 0.95
C GLN A 34 -38.81 -7.46 0.83
N LEU A 35 -37.52 -7.15 0.79
CA LEU A 35 -37.01 -5.78 0.68
C LEU A 35 -36.78 -5.33 -0.77
N SER A 36 -37.33 -6.07 -1.75
CA SER A 36 -37.35 -5.71 -3.18
C SER A 36 -35.97 -5.34 -3.74
N GLY A 37 -34.90 -5.97 -3.25
CA GLY A 37 -33.54 -5.69 -3.70
C GLY A 37 -32.96 -4.33 -3.26
N LEU A 38 -33.62 -3.62 -2.34
CA LEU A 38 -33.11 -2.33 -1.80
C LEU A 38 -31.85 -2.47 -0.94
N ILE A 39 -31.47 -3.70 -0.61
CA ILE A 39 -30.33 -4.02 0.24
C ILE A 39 -29.42 -5.06 -0.41
N SER A 40 -28.16 -5.09 0.01
CA SER A 40 -27.22 -6.14 -0.40
C SER A 40 -27.48 -7.45 0.35
N LYS A 41 -26.89 -8.55 -0.14
CA LYS A 41 -26.97 -9.87 0.51
C LYS A 41 -26.36 -9.87 1.91
N GLU A 42 -25.29 -9.12 2.14
CA GLU A 42 -24.70 -8.89 3.46
C GLU A 42 -25.65 -8.11 4.38
N GLY A 43 -26.33 -7.09 3.83
CA GLY A 43 -27.36 -6.35 4.56
C GLY A 43 -28.51 -7.27 5.00
N ALA A 44 -28.96 -8.16 4.13
CA ALA A 44 -30.00 -9.13 4.43
C ALA A 44 -29.54 -10.12 5.50
N ALA A 45 -28.32 -10.63 5.40
CA ALA A 45 -27.71 -11.50 6.39
C ALA A 45 -27.60 -10.86 7.78
N HIS A 46 -27.28 -9.56 7.84
CA HIS A 46 -27.29 -8.82 9.10
C HIS A 46 -28.68 -8.71 9.72
N ILE A 47 -29.72 -8.53 8.91
CA ILE A 47 -31.09 -8.48 9.41
C ILE A 47 -31.51 -9.85 9.93
N VAL A 48 -31.24 -10.92 9.18
CA VAL A 48 -31.51 -12.30 9.60
C VAL A 48 -30.79 -12.63 10.91
N ALA A 49 -29.50 -12.26 11.04
CA ALA A 49 -28.75 -12.47 12.27
C ALA A 49 -29.42 -11.77 13.47
N ASN A 50 -29.83 -10.51 13.31
CA ASN A 50 -30.52 -9.77 14.37
C ASN A 50 -31.89 -10.36 14.73
N GLU A 51 -32.66 -10.83 13.75
CA GLU A 51 -33.96 -11.49 13.97
C GLU A 51 -33.81 -12.81 14.74
N LEU A 52 -32.69 -13.52 14.52
CA LEU A 52 -32.32 -14.73 15.26
C LEU A 52 -31.66 -14.43 16.62
N GLY A 53 -31.54 -13.15 17.01
CA GLY A 53 -30.87 -12.74 18.25
C GLY A 53 -29.35 -12.93 18.24
N VAL A 54 -28.75 -13.20 17.09
CA VAL A 54 -27.31 -13.45 16.94
C VAL A 54 -26.56 -12.14 16.80
N LYS A 55 -25.71 -11.82 17.78
CA LYS A 55 -24.77 -10.70 17.68
C LYS A 55 -23.61 -11.08 16.76
N VAL A 56 -23.73 -10.65 15.50
CA VAL A 56 -22.73 -10.90 14.44
C VAL A 56 -21.37 -10.26 14.74
N PHE A 57 -21.36 -9.18 15.53
CA PHE A 57 -20.16 -8.50 15.97
C PHE A 57 -20.25 -8.18 17.45
N GLU A 58 -19.30 -8.71 18.23
CA GLU A 58 -19.05 -8.24 19.58
C GLU A 58 -17.98 -7.17 19.50
N GLN A 59 -18.28 -6.00 20.06
CA GLN A 59 -17.32 -4.91 20.20
C GLN A 59 -16.22 -5.38 21.16
N THR A 60 -15.20 -6.03 20.61
CA THR A 60 -14.08 -6.55 21.38
C THR A 60 -13.26 -5.34 21.81
N SER A 61 -13.35 -4.99 23.10
CA SER A 61 -12.43 -4.02 23.69
C SER A 61 -11.03 -4.63 23.72
N GLY A 62 -10.07 -4.02 23.05
CA GLY A 62 -8.66 -4.40 23.13
C GLY A 62 -7.97 -4.59 21.78
N LYS A 63 -6.80 -5.22 21.85
CA LYS A 63 -5.90 -5.47 20.70
C LYS A 63 -6.50 -6.50 19.75
N LEU A 64 -6.69 -6.11 18.49
CA LEU A 64 -7.17 -6.96 17.41
C LEU A 64 -6.01 -7.52 16.57
N GLN A 65 -6.14 -8.78 16.19
CA GLN A 65 -5.37 -9.36 15.09
C GLN A 65 -5.81 -8.76 13.75
N ILE A 66 -4.88 -8.64 12.81
CA ILE A 66 -5.10 -7.94 11.53
C ILE A 66 -6.24 -8.55 10.71
N LYS A 67 -6.38 -9.88 10.69
CA LYS A 67 -7.49 -10.55 9.96
C LYS A 67 -8.88 -10.11 10.45
N ASN A 68 -9.00 -9.73 11.72
CA ASN A 68 -10.26 -9.38 12.37
C ASN A 68 -10.61 -7.89 12.23
N ILE A 69 -9.73 -7.08 11.64
CA ILE A 69 -10.01 -5.66 11.39
C ILE A 69 -11.03 -5.57 10.26
N LEU A 70 -12.15 -4.87 10.44
CA LEU A 70 -13.22 -4.76 9.43
C LEU A 70 -13.47 -3.30 9.05
N THR A 71 -13.87 -3.07 7.79
CA THR A 71 -14.21 -1.73 7.32
C THR A 71 -15.35 -1.15 8.15
N GLY A 72 -15.19 0.10 8.59
CA GLY A 72 -16.16 0.79 9.45
C GLY A 72 -15.84 0.70 10.95
N MET A 73 -14.88 -0.13 11.37
CA MET A 73 -14.41 -0.13 12.76
C MET A 73 -13.79 1.22 13.14
N ARG A 74 -13.95 1.60 14.40
CA ARG A 74 -13.38 2.80 15.01
C ARG A 74 -12.61 2.40 16.26
N SER A 75 -11.68 3.25 16.66
CA SER A 75 -10.85 3.04 17.86
C SER A 75 -10.11 1.70 17.85
N VAL A 76 -9.66 1.26 16.67
CA VAL A 76 -8.93 0.00 16.49
C VAL A 76 -7.58 0.10 17.18
N GLU A 77 -7.30 -0.92 17.99
CA GLU A 77 -5.98 -1.22 18.52
C GLU A 77 -5.44 -2.48 17.83
N THR A 78 -4.22 -2.42 17.31
CA THR A 78 -3.57 -3.58 16.68
C THR A 78 -2.05 -3.45 16.76
N VAL A 79 -1.36 -4.58 16.74
CA VAL A 79 0.10 -4.65 16.77
C VAL A 79 0.57 -5.41 15.54
N GLY A 80 1.61 -4.92 14.89
CA GLY A 80 2.20 -5.62 13.76
C GLY A 80 3.62 -5.16 13.50
N LYS A 81 4.37 -6.02 12.83
CA LYS A 81 5.73 -5.75 12.35
C LYS A 81 5.64 -4.95 11.05
N VAL A 82 6.39 -3.86 10.94
CA VAL A 82 6.47 -3.04 9.74
C VAL A 82 7.13 -3.86 8.64
N THR A 83 6.35 -4.21 7.62
CA THR A 83 6.84 -4.93 6.45
C THR A 83 7.33 -3.99 5.37
N ARG A 84 6.72 -2.81 5.25
CA ARG A 84 7.05 -1.80 4.24
C ARG A 84 6.70 -0.40 4.73
N LYS A 85 7.50 0.60 4.35
CA LYS A 85 7.18 2.02 4.59
C LYS A 85 7.16 2.87 3.31
N PHE A 86 6.36 3.93 3.32
CA PHE A 86 6.27 4.90 2.22
C PHE A 86 6.61 6.31 2.70
N ASP A 87 7.26 7.08 1.83
CA ASP A 87 7.72 8.42 2.16
C ASP A 87 6.60 9.35 2.61
N LEU A 88 6.99 10.33 3.43
CA LEU A 88 6.15 11.46 3.78
C LEU A 88 5.90 12.33 2.55
N ASN A 89 4.63 12.37 2.14
CA ASN A 89 4.15 13.18 1.03
C ASN A 89 3.32 14.36 1.55
N LYS A 90 3.47 15.53 0.91
CA LYS A 90 2.57 16.68 1.14
C LYS A 90 1.75 16.93 -0.11
N PHE A 91 0.45 17.12 0.06
CA PHE A 91 -0.47 17.43 -1.03
C PHE A 91 -1.07 18.82 -0.81
N GLN A 92 -1.41 19.46 -1.91
CA GLN A 92 -2.17 20.70 -1.93
C GLN A 92 -3.22 20.57 -3.02
N THR A 93 -4.46 20.83 -2.62
CA THR A 93 -5.64 20.91 -3.49
C THR A 93 -6.28 22.28 -3.24
N ASP A 94 -7.18 22.70 -4.12
CA ASP A 94 -7.81 24.03 -4.08
C ASP A 94 -8.39 24.39 -2.70
N ASN A 95 -8.89 23.39 -1.97
CA ASN A 95 -9.54 23.58 -0.66
C ASN A 95 -8.73 23.08 0.54
N ARG A 96 -7.66 22.30 0.35
CA ARG A 96 -6.91 21.69 1.47
C ARG A 96 -5.45 21.43 1.13
N SER A 97 -4.58 21.74 2.08
CA SER A 97 -3.20 21.25 2.13
C SER A 97 -3.04 20.27 3.28
N GLY A 98 -2.16 19.28 3.14
CA GLY A 98 -1.87 18.36 4.22
C GLY A 98 -0.68 17.47 3.96
N LYS A 99 -0.32 16.67 4.97
CA LYS A 99 0.72 15.65 4.91
C LYS A 99 0.06 14.27 4.97
N VAL A 100 0.63 13.31 4.27
CA VAL A 100 0.20 11.91 4.29
C VAL A 100 1.42 11.01 4.16
N SER A 101 1.45 9.96 4.97
CA SER A 101 2.37 8.85 4.81
C SER A 101 1.60 7.56 5.08
N SER A 102 2.17 6.44 4.66
CA SER A 102 1.60 5.14 4.96
C SER A 102 2.69 4.11 5.18
N MET A 103 2.31 2.99 5.78
CA MET A 103 3.15 1.82 5.95
C MET A 103 2.27 0.57 5.92
N TYR A 104 2.88 -0.57 5.66
CA TYR A 104 2.26 -1.87 5.88
C TYR A 104 2.80 -2.47 7.16
N ILE A 105 1.88 -2.98 7.98
CA ILE A 105 2.20 -3.85 9.10
C ILE A 105 1.61 -5.23 8.88
N GLY A 106 2.22 -6.24 9.48
CA GLY A 106 1.69 -7.58 9.50
C GLY A 106 1.89 -8.31 10.82
N ASP A 107 1.05 -9.29 11.05
CA ASP A 107 1.07 -10.24 12.16
C ASP A 107 0.93 -11.67 11.61
N GLU A 108 0.77 -12.67 12.48
CA GLU A 108 0.60 -14.08 12.09
C GLU A 108 -0.69 -14.34 11.30
N THR A 109 -1.58 -13.34 11.19
CA THR A 109 -2.90 -13.47 10.58
C THR A 109 -3.03 -12.76 9.24
N GLY A 110 -2.23 -11.71 8.99
CA GLY A 110 -2.21 -11.03 7.71
C GLY A 110 -1.47 -9.70 7.74
N THR A 111 -1.61 -8.94 6.66
CA THR A 111 -1.06 -7.58 6.53
C THR A 111 -2.17 -6.55 6.38
N ILE A 112 -1.91 -5.30 6.79
CA ILE A 112 -2.83 -4.18 6.61
C ILE A 112 -2.05 -2.87 6.42
N ARG A 113 -2.62 -1.97 5.62
CA ARG A 113 -2.07 -0.62 5.44
C ARG A 113 -2.49 0.28 6.58
N ILE A 114 -1.52 0.99 7.15
CA ILE A 114 -1.73 2.10 8.07
C ILE A 114 -1.49 3.40 7.32
N THR A 115 -2.50 4.27 7.26
CA THR A 115 -2.44 5.57 6.58
C THR A 115 -2.49 6.69 7.61
N MET A 116 -1.42 7.48 7.70
CA MET A 116 -1.26 8.55 8.67
C MET A 116 -1.43 9.91 7.98
N TRP A 117 -2.24 10.79 8.57
CA TRP A 117 -2.52 12.13 8.04
C TRP A 117 -2.02 13.23 8.98
N GLY A 118 -1.71 14.40 8.42
CA GLY A 118 -1.31 15.58 9.19
C GLY A 118 0.01 15.37 9.93
N GLU A 119 0.09 15.84 11.18
CA GLU A 119 1.26 15.67 12.06
C GLU A 119 1.59 14.19 12.29
N MET A 120 0.57 13.32 12.36
CA MET A 120 0.77 11.87 12.55
C MET A 120 1.64 11.26 11.44
N ALA A 121 1.59 11.81 10.22
CA ALA A 121 2.36 11.33 9.08
C ALA A 121 3.88 11.47 9.30
N GLU A 122 4.33 12.41 10.13
CA GLU A 122 5.76 12.65 10.36
C GLU A 122 6.43 11.53 11.17
N ASN A 123 5.64 10.74 11.92
CA ASN A 123 6.16 9.57 12.65
C ASN A 123 6.88 8.57 11.74
N ILE A 124 6.56 8.54 10.43
CA ILE A 124 7.22 7.65 9.47
C ILE A 124 8.73 7.86 9.40
N ASN A 125 9.22 9.06 9.70
CA ASN A 125 10.65 9.37 9.69
C ASN A 125 11.41 8.60 10.79
N ASN A 126 10.73 8.28 11.89
CA ASN A 126 11.28 7.55 13.03
C ASN A 126 11.00 6.04 12.96
N ILE A 127 10.23 5.59 11.97
CA ILE A 127 9.84 4.18 11.79
C ILE A 127 10.72 3.54 10.72
N LYS A 128 11.23 2.35 11.04
CA LYS A 128 12.03 1.50 10.16
C LYS A 128 11.27 0.23 9.81
N GLU A 129 11.68 -0.39 8.72
CA GLU A 129 11.21 -1.74 8.41
C GLU A 129 11.72 -2.70 9.47
N ASN A 130 10.90 -3.70 9.79
CA ASN A 130 11.06 -4.64 10.89
C ASN A 130 10.77 -4.12 12.31
N ASP A 131 10.50 -2.82 12.51
CA ASP A 131 10.00 -2.34 13.81
C ASP A 131 8.66 -2.99 14.14
N ILE A 132 8.40 -3.26 15.42
CA ILE A 132 7.09 -3.65 15.91
C ILE A 132 6.35 -2.37 16.29
N ILE A 133 5.17 -2.16 15.73
CA ILE A 133 4.38 -0.97 16.06
C ILE A 133 3.02 -1.35 16.61
N LYS A 134 2.61 -0.64 17.67
CA LYS A 134 1.26 -0.68 18.21
C LYS A 134 0.50 0.54 17.75
N ILE A 135 -0.58 0.29 17.03
CA ILE A 135 -1.56 1.27 16.59
C ILE A 135 -2.66 1.33 17.64
N VAL A 136 -3.01 2.54 18.10
CA VAL A 136 -4.12 2.77 19.04
C VAL A 136 -5.02 3.86 18.47
N GLY A 137 -6.33 3.65 18.50
CA GLY A 137 -7.30 4.66 18.13
C GLY A 137 -7.43 4.90 16.61
N GLY A 138 -7.09 3.90 15.79
CA GLY A 138 -7.26 3.97 14.33
C GLY A 138 -8.72 3.77 13.90
N TYR A 139 -9.09 4.27 12.72
CA TYR A 139 -10.41 3.97 12.13
C TYR A 139 -10.24 3.34 10.75
N VAL A 140 -11.09 2.38 10.42
CA VAL A 140 -10.93 1.57 9.22
C VAL A 140 -11.79 2.11 8.08
N ARG A 141 -11.16 2.41 6.96
CA ARG A 141 -11.84 2.82 5.72
C ARG A 141 -11.46 1.90 4.57
N GLU A 142 -12.33 1.91 3.58
CA GLU A 142 -12.05 1.33 2.29
C GLU A 142 -11.56 2.43 1.36
N ASN A 143 -10.44 2.19 0.68
CA ASN A 143 -9.82 3.09 -0.27
C ASN A 143 -9.42 2.28 -1.50
N ARG A 144 -10.02 2.56 -2.66
CA ARG A 144 -9.79 1.82 -3.92
C ARG A 144 -9.89 0.30 -3.74
N GLY A 145 -10.93 -0.17 -3.05
CA GLY A 145 -11.16 -1.60 -2.76
C GLY A 145 -10.24 -2.20 -1.70
N ARG A 146 -9.36 -1.41 -1.06
CA ARG A 146 -8.45 -1.86 0.01
C ARG A 146 -8.90 -1.35 1.36
N LYS A 147 -8.89 -2.24 2.35
CA LYS A 147 -9.09 -1.88 3.75
C LYS A 147 -7.81 -1.25 4.32
N GLU A 148 -7.91 -0.02 4.79
CA GLU A 148 -6.82 0.75 5.38
C GLU A 148 -7.21 1.21 6.80
N VAL A 149 -6.28 1.15 7.75
CA VAL A 149 -6.43 1.79 9.06
C VAL A 149 -5.90 3.20 8.95
N HIS A 150 -6.79 4.18 9.12
CA HIS A 150 -6.43 5.58 9.08
C HIS A 150 -6.15 6.08 10.51
N MET A 151 -5.09 6.86 10.64
CA MET A 151 -4.68 7.51 11.88
C MET A 151 -4.81 9.03 11.76
N ASN A 152 -5.28 9.66 12.83
CA ASN A 152 -5.43 11.10 12.95
C ASN A 152 -4.83 11.58 14.28
N GLU A 153 -5.05 12.84 14.64
CA GLU A 153 -4.51 13.47 15.85
C GLU A 153 -4.96 12.83 17.17
N ARG A 154 -6.04 12.04 17.16
CA ARG A 154 -6.52 11.30 18.35
C ARG A 154 -5.95 9.88 18.44
N SER A 155 -5.24 9.44 17.41
CA SER A 155 -4.61 8.12 17.38
C SER A 155 -3.21 8.19 18.02
N LYS A 156 -2.66 7.05 18.42
CA LYS A 156 -1.30 6.94 18.95
C LYS A 156 -0.55 5.79 18.28
N ILE A 157 0.73 6.01 17.99
CA ILE A 157 1.67 4.98 17.55
C ILE A 157 2.69 4.78 18.67
N ILE A 158 2.93 3.53 19.04
CA ILE A 158 4.01 3.15 19.95
C ILE A 158 4.97 2.27 19.16
N ILE A 159 6.22 2.71 19.03
CA ILE A 159 7.29 2.01 18.31
C ILE A 159 8.00 1.11 19.32
N ASN A 160 8.20 -0.15 18.96
CA ASN A 160 8.79 -1.22 19.76
C ASN A 160 8.24 -1.27 21.20
N PRO A 161 6.90 -1.44 21.36
CA PRO A 161 6.27 -1.52 22.68
C PRO A 161 6.79 -2.74 23.46
N GLU A 162 7.06 -2.55 24.75
CA GLU A 162 7.50 -3.63 25.64
C GLU A 162 6.47 -4.78 25.69
N GLY A 163 6.98 -6.02 25.66
CA GLY A 163 6.16 -7.24 25.77
C GLY A 163 5.45 -7.68 24.49
N GLU A 164 5.55 -6.93 23.39
CA GLU A 164 4.96 -7.31 22.10
C GLU A 164 6.02 -7.95 21.20
N THR A 165 5.69 -9.12 20.65
CA THR A 165 6.54 -9.81 19.66
C THR A 165 5.67 -10.32 18.52
N ILE A 166 6.19 -10.26 17.30
CA ILE A 166 5.59 -10.84 16.10
C ILE A 166 6.57 -11.87 15.57
N LYS A 167 6.17 -13.14 15.51
CA LYS A 167 7.07 -14.24 15.11
C LYS A 167 7.26 -14.26 13.60
N GLU A 168 6.16 -14.49 12.90
CA GLU A 168 6.12 -14.60 11.46
C GLU A 168 4.99 -13.71 10.94
N VAL A 169 5.30 -12.89 9.95
CA VAL A 169 4.26 -12.13 9.27
C VAL A 169 3.67 -13.02 8.21
N LYS A 170 2.41 -13.39 8.39
CA LYS A 170 1.67 -14.07 7.33
C LYS A 170 1.39 -13.05 6.25
N ASP A 171 2.01 -13.23 5.08
CA ASP A 171 1.68 -12.44 3.89
C ASP A 171 0.35 -12.96 3.31
N THR A 172 -0.71 -12.95 4.12
CA THR A 172 -2.07 -13.07 3.61
C THR A 172 -2.32 -11.76 2.89
N GLN A 173 -2.22 -11.80 1.56
CA GLN A 173 -2.59 -10.71 0.68
C GLN A 173 -4.09 -10.44 0.83
N SER A 174 -4.48 -9.78 1.90
CA SER A 174 -5.84 -9.28 2.17
C SER A 174 -6.17 -8.05 1.30
N GLN A 175 -5.38 -7.83 0.25
CA GLN A 175 -5.55 -6.77 -0.73
C GLN A 175 -6.17 -7.38 -1.99
N PRO A 176 -6.96 -6.60 -2.76
CA PRO A 176 -7.10 -6.88 -4.17
C PRO A 176 -5.68 -6.93 -4.73
N GLN A 177 -5.25 -8.14 -5.12
CA GLN A 177 -4.03 -8.32 -5.88
C GLN A 177 -4.10 -7.34 -7.04
N ALA A 178 -3.05 -6.54 -7.22
CA ALA A 178 -2.97 -5.70 -8.40
C ALA A 178 -3.13 -6.64 -9.61
N GLN A 179 -4.09 -6.33 -10.48
CA GLN A 179 -4.34 -7.19 -11.63
C GLN A 179 -3.08 -7.14 -12.50
N ARG A 180 -2.54 -8.31 -12.82
CA ARG A 180 -1.44 -8.40 -13.77
C ARG A 180 -1.94 -8.06 -15.16
N LYS A 181 -1.20 -7.20 -15.86
CA LYS A 181 -1.42 -6.88 -17.27
C LYS A 181 -0.10 -6.95 -18.03
N PRO A 182 -0.09 -7.40 -19.30
CA PRO A 182 1.06 -7.19 -20.16
C PRO A 182 1.22 -5.70 -20.47
N ILE A 183 2.44 -5.28 -20.76
CA ILE A 183 2.81 -3.88 -20.96
C ILE A 183 2.00 -3.25 -22.11
N LYS A 184 1.77 -4.00 -23.20
CA LYS A 184 0.99 -3.54 -24.35
C LYS A 184 -0.47 -3.16 -24.04
N ASP A 185 -1.04 -3.71 -22.96
CA ASP A 185 -2.44 -3.52 -22.59
C ASP A 185 -2.59 -2.41 -21.52
N LEU A 186 -1.50 -1.73 -21.17
CA LEU A 186 -1.50 -0.62 -20.22
C LEU A 186 -2.15 0.63 -20.83
N THR A 187 -3.02 1.25 -20.04
CA THR A 187 -3.75 2.46 -20.39
C THR A 187 -3.51 3.54 -19.33
N GLU A 188 -3.81 4.80 -19.60
CA GLU A 188 -3.70 5.89 -18.60
C GLU A 188 -4.59 5.72 -17.35
N GLN A 189 -5.57 4.81 -17.41
CA GLN A 189 -6.52 4.56 -16.32
C GLN A 189 -5.99 3.54 -15.30
N ASP A 190 -4.87 2.88 -15.59
CA ASP A 190 -4.27 1.88 -14.73
C ASP A 190 -3.64 2.50 -13.47
N GLN A 191 -4.31 2.33 -12.32
CA GLN A 191 -3.91 2.97 -11.05
C GLN A 191 -3.31 2.01 -10.02
N ASN A 192 -3.48 0.70 -10.20
CA ASN A 192 -3.00 -0.35 -9.30
C ASN A 192 -2.85 -1.65 -10.10
N THR A 193 -1.87 -1.65 -10.98
CA THR A 193 -1.63 -2.71 -11.96
C THR A 193 -0.29 -3.35 -11.68
N GLU A 194 -0.23 -4.67 -11.82
CA GLU A 194 1.01 -5.44 -11.71
C GLU A 194 1.60 -5.66 -13.09
N ILE A 195 2.92 -5.48 -13.21
CA ILE A 195 3.70 -5.86 -14.39
C ILE A 195 4.90 -6.70 -13.96
N LEU A 196 5.28 -7.66 -14.79
CA LEU A 196 6.51 -8.44 -14.66
C LEU A 196 7.32 -8.22 -15.92
N GLY A 197 8.56 -7.75 -15.78
CA GLY A 197 9.40 -7.46 -16.94
C GLY A 197 10.88 -7.53 -16.62
N THR A 198 11.67 -7.59 -17.67
CA THR A 198 13.13 -7.61 -17.63
C THR A 198 13.66 -6.20 -17.84
N ILE A 199 14.64 -5.78 -17.03
CA ILE A 199 15.33 -4.50 -17.24
C ILE A 199 16.22 -4.60 -18.47
N VAL A 200 15.86 -3.90 -19.55
CA VAL A 200 16.62 -3.85 -20.80
C VAL A 200 17.47 -2.58 -20.92
N GLN A 201 17.17 -1.56 -20.13
CA GLN A 201 17.96 -0.32 -20.07
C GLN A 201 17.86 0.32 -18.68
N ALA A 202 18.98 0.77 -18.12
CA ALA A 202 19.02 1.52 -16.87
C ALA A 202 19.62 2.92 -17.08
N PHE A 203 19.05 3.93 -16.44
CA PHE A 203 19.55 5.30 -16.48
C PHE A 203 20.14 5.72 -15.12
N GLU A 204 21.07 6.68 -15.14
CA GLU A 204 21.55 7.30 -13.91
C GLU A 204 20.41 7.93 -13.09
N PRO A 205 20.46 7.83 -11.75
CA PRO A 205 19.53 8.54 -10.90
C PRO A 205 19.73 10.05 -11.04
N ARG A 206 18.62 10.78 -11.15
CA ARG A 206 18.62 12.25 -11.14
C ARG A 206 18.34 12.74 -9.73
N PHE A 207 19.24 13.56 -9.20
CA PHE A 207 19.11 14.16 -7.88
C PHE A 207 18.50 15.56 -7.97
N TYR A 208 17.65 15.91 -7.02
CA TYR A 208 17.07 17.24 -6.93
C TYR A 208 16.92 17.67 -5.45
N PRO A 209 17.14 18.97 -5.17
CA PRO A 209 17.05 19.50 -3.82
C PRO A 209 15.59 19.60 -3.35
N THR A 210 15.37 19.28 -2.09
CA THR A 210 14.08 19.25 -1.43
C THR A 210 14.16 19.88 -0.05
N CYS A 211 13.06 20.46 0.41
CA CYS A 211 12.99 21.03 1.75
C CYS A 211 12.99 19.91 2.81
N PRO A 212 13.87 19.94 3.83
CA PRO A 212 13.91 18.91 4.88
C PRO A 212 12.62 18.83 5.70
N LYS A 213 11.86 19.93 5.78
CA LYS A 213 10.59 19.98 6.53
C LYS A 213 9.40 19.48 5.73
N CYS A 214 9.49 19.50 4.40
CA CYS A 214 8.29 19.36 3.56
C CYS A 214 8.42 18.45 2.36
N ASN A 215 9.63 18.02 2.04
CA ASN A 215 9.99 17.15 0.93
C ASN A 215 9.57 17.67 -0.45
N LYS A 216 9.04 18.91 -0.57
CA LYS A 216 8.80 19.56 -1.86
C LYS A 216 10.13 20.02 -2.45
N LYS A 217 10.22 19.97 -3.78
CA LYS A 217 11.36 20.49 -4.53
C LYS A 217 11.56 21.98 -4.18
N VAL A 218 12.80 22.34 -3.88
CA VAL A 218 13.21 23.73 -3.67
C VAL A 218 14.07 24.17 -4.83
N ASN A 219 14.07 25.46 -5.14
CA ASN A 219 14.91 26.02 -6.18
C ASN A 219 16.01 26.88 -5.53
N PRO A 220 17.22 26.89 -6.11
CA PRO A 220 18.25 27.81 -5.67
C PRO A 220 17.82 29.25 -5.94
N GLN A 221 18.03 30.13 -4.97
CA GLN A 221 17.93 31.59 -5.08
C GLN A 221 19.24 32.19 -4.54
N GLN A 222 20.09 32.67 -5.46
CA GLN A 222 21.45 33.11 -5.16
C GLN A 222 22.25 31.99 -4.46
N GLU A 223 22.77 32.23 -3.25
CA GLU A 223 23.52 31.24 -2.46
C GLU A 223 22.64 30.36 -1.55
N ASN A 224 21.33 30.59 -1.54
CA ASN A 224 20.40 29.93 -0.62
C ASN A 224 19.36 29.08 -1.34
N TYR A 225 18.76 28.12 -0.63
CA TYR A 225 17.58 27.40 -1.11
C TYR A 225 16.34 27.90 -0.40
N VAL A 226 15.29 28.19 -1.15
CA VAL A 226 14.04 28.73 -0.59
C VAL A 226 12.88 27.77 -0.86
N CYS A 227 12.24 27.35 0.23
CA CYS A 227 10.98 26.63 0.22
C CYS A 227 9.81 27.63 0.31
N LYS A 228 8.84 27.51 -0.60
CA LYS A 228 7.63 28.35 -0.61
C LYS A 228 6.89 28.39 0.74
N GLU A 229 6.95 27.30 1.50
CA GLU A 229 6.26 27.16 2.80
C GLU A 229 7.13 27.45 4.02
N HIS A 230 8.46 27.31 3.91
CA HIS A 230 9.36 27.29 5.08
C HIS A 230 10.50 28.31 4.98
N GLY A 231 10.48 29.17 3.96
CA GLY A 231 11.52 30.16 3.72
C GLY A 231 12.86 29.52 3.37
N GLN A 232 13.95 30.15 3.82
CA GLN A 232 15.31 29.68 3.62
C GLN A 232 15.56 28.35 4.35
N VAL A 233 16.13 27.38 3.64
CA VAL A 233 16.39 26.04 4.16
C VAL A 233 17.72 25.50 3.62
N THR A 234 18.39 24.65 4.40
CA THR A 234 19.45 23.78 3.89
C THR A 234 18.77 22.57 3.24
N PRO A 235 18.94 22.33 1.92
CA PRO A 235 18.19 21.30 1.23
C PRO A 235 18.70 19.90 1.55
N GLU A 236 17.79 18.94 1.57
CA GLU A 236 18.11 17.53 1.39
C GLU A 236 17.94 17.13 -0.08
N PHE A 237 18.65 16.10 -0.53
CA PHE A 237 18.53 15.62 -1.91
C PHE A 237 17.62 14.39 -1.99
N ALA A 238 16.62 14.49 -2.87
CA ALA A 238 15.83 13.35 -3.31
C ALA A 238 16.30 12.90 -4.70
N TYR A 239 15.92 11.69 -5.08
CA TYR A 239 16.31 11.10 -6.36
C TYR A 239 15.16 10.39 -7.05
N VAL A 240 15.26 10.37 -8.38
CA VAL A 240 14.42 9.57 -9.26
C VAL A 240 15.31 8.79 -10.22
N MET A 241 15.08 7.49 -10.32
CA MET A 241 15.76 6.61 -11.27
C MET A 241 14.75 6.12 -12.30
N ASN A 242 15.21 5.93 -13.53
CA ASN A 242 14.38 5.34 -14.58
C ASN A 242 15.05 4.09 -15.12
N VAL A 243 14.24 3.14 -15.54
CA VAL A 243 14.65 1.99 -16.35
C VAL A 243 13.66 1.78 -17.49
N VAL A 244 14.02 0.99 -18.50
CA VAL A 244 13.09 0.44 -19.48
C VAL A 244 12.87 -1.02 -19.14
N LEU A 245 11.60 -1.41 -19.02
CA LEU A 245 11.18 -2.80 -18.83
C LEU A 245 10.62 -3.35 -20.12
N ASP A 246 10.92 -4.61 -20.37
CA ASP A 246 10.40 -5.41 -21.48
C ASP A 246 9.80 -6.70 -20.92
N ASP A 247 8.54 -6.99 -21.27
CA ASP A 247 7.83 -8.22 -20.89
C ASP A 247 7.61 -9.17 -22.06
N GLY A 248 8.20 -8.87 -23.22
CA GLY A 248 8.02 -9.58 -24.49
C GLY A 248 6.84 -9.09 -25.33
N THR A 249 5.95 -8.26 -24.77
CA THR A 249 4.81 -7.69 -25.50
C THR A 249 5.06 -6.27 -25.97
N GLU A 250 5.65 -5.43 -25.11
CA GLU A 250 6.06 -4.06 -25.41
C GLU A 250 7.07 -3.60 -24.34
N THR A 251 7.80 -2.52 -24.63
CA THR A 251 8.69 -1.89 -23.64
C THR A 251 8.03 -0.69 -22.99
N ILE A 252 8.21 -0.49 -21.68
CA ILE A 252 7.76 0.72 -20.98
C ILE A 252 8.86 1.34 -20.14
N ARG A 253 8.92 2.68 -20.18
CA ARG A 253 9.77 3.43 -19.26
C ARG A 253 9.13 3.43 -17.88
N THR A 254 9.89 2.95 -16.91
CA THR A 254 9.46 2.85 -15.52
C THR A 254 10.23 3.83 -14.65
N VAL A 255 9.49 4.55 -13.80
CA VAL A 255 9.99 5.60 -12.91
C VAL A 255 9.98 5.11 -11.46
N PHE A 256 11.12 5.24 -10.78
CA PHE A 256 11.32 4.86 -9.39
C PHE A 256 11.70 6.09 -8.58
N PHE A 257 10.79 6.54 -7.71
CA PHE A 257 11.06 7.64 -6.80
C PHE A 257 11.63 7.12 -5.49
N ARG A 258 12.70 7.77 -4.98
CA ARG A 258 13.19 7.64 -3.60
C ARG A 258 13.27 6.19 -3.11
N ASN A 259 12.41 5.81 -2.16
CA ASN A 259 12.39 4.49 -1.55
C ASN A 259 12.19 3.34 -2.56
N GLN A 260 11.53 3.59 -3.71
CA GLN A 260 11.41 2.58 -4.77
C GLN A 260 12.72 2.37 -5.52
N ALA A 261 13.53 3.44 -5.68
CA ALA A 261 14.87 3.33 -6.25
C ALA A 261 15.82 2.63 -5.27
N GLU A 262 15.77 2.99 -3.98
CA GLU A 262 16.50 2.28 -2.91
C GLU A 262 16.18 0.78 -2.91
N ARG A 263 14.90 0.42 -3.02
CA ARG A 263 14.44 -0.97 -3.08
C ARG A 263 14.90 -1.71 -4.33
N LEU A 264 14.84 -1.06 -5.49
CA LEU A 264 15.33 -1.65 -6.75
C LEU A 264 16.84 -1.95 -6.66
N LEU A 265 17.59 -1.02 -6.08
CA LEU A 265 19.05 -1.07 -6.00
C LEU A 265 19.58 -1.80 -4.78
N GLU A 266 18.72 -2.10 -3.80
CA GLU A 266 19.08 -2.63 -2.49
C GLU A 266 20.14 -1.76 -1.79
N LYS A 267 19.96 -0.44 -1.86
CA LYS A 267 20.89 0.57 -1.33
C LYS A 267 20.17 1.53 -0.39
N SER A 268 20.87 1.97 0.64
CA SER A 268 20.37 2.99 1.57
C SER A 268 20.37 4.39 0.92
N LYS A 269 19.67 5.34 1.54
CA LYS A 269 19.70 6.76 1.13
C LYS A 269 21.14 7.30 1.12
N GLU A 270 21.95 6.96 2.12
CA GLU A 270 23.34 7.41 2.23
C GLU A 270 24.18 6.87 1.06
N GLU A 271 23.99 5.61 0.67
CA GLU A 271 24.66 5.03 -0.50
C GLU A 271 24.19 5.67 -1.79
N MET A 272 22.88 5.93 -1.93
CA MET A 272 22.32 6.62 -3.09
C MET A 272 22.92 8.02 -3.26
N LEU A 273 23.13 8.77 -2.18
CA LEU A 273 23.70 10.11 -2.24
C LEU A 273 25.16 10.13 -2.72
N LYS A 274 25.93 9.04 -2.57
CA LYS A 274 27.29 8.94 -3.12
C LYS A 274 27.32 9.07 -4.64
N TYR A 275 26.29 8.57 -5.33
CA TYR A 275 26.19 8.70 -6.80
C TYR A 275 25.89 10.12 -7.26
N LYS A 276 25.45 11.01 -6.37
CA LYS A 276 25.32 12.44 -6.69
C LYS A 276 26.69 13.10 -6.82
N GLU A 277 27.64 12.70 -5.98
CA GLU A 277 29.00 13.26 -5.94
C GLU A 277 29.91 12.61 -6.98
N ASN A 278 29.72 11.30 -7.20
CA ASN A 278 30.47 10.54 -8.19
C ASN A 278 29.54 9.69 -9.09
N PRO A 279 28.95 10.28 -10.15
CA PRO A 279 28.03 9.58 -11.05
C PRO A 279 28.64 8.38 -11.78
N GLU A 280 29.95 8.39 -12.04
CA GLU A 280 30.64 7.31 -12.78
C GLU A 280 30.60 5.98 -12.04
N GLN A 281 30.57 6.01 -10.70
CA GLN A 281 30.42 4.81 -9.87
C GLN A 281 29.09 4.08 -10.09
N PHE A 282 28.10 4.74 -10.72
CA PHE A 282 26.81 4.11 -11.02
C PHE A 282 26.86 3.20 -12.26
N ASN A 283 27.92 3.25 -13.07
CA ASN A 283 28.00 2.45 -14.30
C ASN A 283 28.08 0.94 -14.05
N SER A 284 28.73 0.50 -12.96
CA SER A 284 28.70 -0.92 -12.55
C SER A 284 27.28 -1.34 -12.17
N VAL A 285 26.59 -0.53 -11.38
CA VAL A 285 25.20 -0.77 -10.96
C VAL A 285 24.24 -0.84 -12.15
N LYS A 286 24.39 0.03 -13.16
CA LYS A 286 23.61 -0.08 -14.40
C LYS A 286 23.79 -1.45 -15.05
N THR A 287 25.04 -1.92 -15.12
CA THR A 287 25.39 -3.19 -15.77
C THR A 287 24.79 -4.37 -15.01
N GLU A 288 24.84 -4.35 -13.67
CA GLU A 288 24.23 -5.37 -12.81
C GLU A 288 22.70 -5.44 -12.94
N LEU A 289 22.04 -4.31 -13.20
CA LEU A 289 20.58 -4.28 -13.37
C LEU A 289 20.11 -4.90 -14.68
N LEU A 290 20.91 -4.82 -15.75
CA LEU A 290 20.50 -5.32 -17.07
C LEU A 290 20.23 -6.83 -17.01
N GLY A 291 19.13 -7.27 -17.62
CA GLY A 291 18.70 -8.66 -17.60
C GLY A 291 18.02 -9.11 -16.31
N THR A 292 17.95 -8.27 -15.28
CA THR A 292 17.24 -8.60 -14.04
C THR A 292 15.73 -8.56 -14.28
N GLN A 293 15.04 -9.64 -13.91
CA GLN A 293 13.58 -9.68 -13.89
C GLN A 293 13.05 -9.07 -12.60
N ILE A 294 12.10 -8.14 -12.73
CA ILE A 294 11.46 -7.49 -11.60
C ILE A 294 9.96 -7.50 -11.77
N LYS A 295 9.26 -7.65 -10.64
CA LYS A 295 7.83 -7.47 -10.57
C LYS A 295 7.51 -6.15 -9.91
N LEU A 296 6.60 -5.39 -10.50
CA LEU A 296 6.21 -4.08 -10.03
C LEU A 296 4.70 -4.00 -9.84
N VAL A 297 4.29 -3.25 -8.83
CA VAL A 297 2.92 -2.73 -8.75
C VAL A 297 2.98 -1.22 -8.81
N GLY A 298 2.12 -0.62 -9.61
CA GLY A 298 2.14 0.81 -9.80
C GLY A 298 0.95 1.34 -10.57
N ARG A 299 1.15 2.53 -11.12
CA ARG A 299 0.17 3.21 -11.97
C ARG A 299 0.83 3.68 -13.24
N THR A 300 0.07 3.79 -14.29
CA THR A 300 0.49 4.46 -15.52
C THR A 300 0.27 5.96 -15.38
N GLN A 301 1.09 6.72 -16.09
CA GLN A 301 0.92 8.16 -16.24
C GLN A 301 1.41 8.56 -17.62
N LYS A 302 0.59 9.31 -18.35
CA LYS A 302 1.04 9.92 -19.61
C LYS A 302 1.96 11.10 -19.31
N ASN A 303 3.14 11.05 -19.90
CA ASN A 303 4.08 12.16 -19.87
C ASN A 303 3.72 13.13 -21.00
N GLN A 304 3.06 14.24 -20.67
CA GLN A 304 2.57 15.21 -21.65
C GLN A 304 3.69 15.86 -22.48
N MET A 305 4.91 15.97 -21.93
CA MET A 305 6.03 16.59 -22.64
C MET A 305 6.57 15.70 -23.77
N PHE A 306 6.52 14.39 -23.58
CA PHE A 306 7.10 13.42 -24.53
C PHE A 306 6.04 12.54 -25.23
N ASP A 307 4.75 12.83 -24.99
CA ASP A 307 3.60 12.10 -25.52
C ASP A 307 3.70 10.57 -25.43
N ARG A 308 4.17 10.07 -24.28
CA ARG A 308 4.34 8.62 -24.04
C ARG A 308 3.78 8.19 -22.68
N LEU A 309 3.40 6.93 -22.57
CA LEU A 309 3.05 6.30 -21.30
C LEU A 309 4.31 6.00 -20.49
N GLU A 310 4.28 6.29 -19.18
CA GLU A 310 5.33 5.88 -18.24
C GLU A 310 4.68 5.10 -17.09
N PHE A 311 5.36 4.06 -16.60
CA PHE A 311 4.93 3.30 -15.44
C PHE A 311 5.56 3.89 -14.17
N ILE A 312 4.73 4.42 -13.27
CA ILE A 312 5.18 4.95 -11.98
C ILE A 312 5.14 3.80 -10.97
N SER A 313 6.32 3.29 -10.63
CA SER A 313 6.48 2.22 -9.64
C SER A 313 6.05 2.70 -8.26
N GLN A 314 5.20 1.91 -7.61
CA GLN A 314 4.76 2.12 -6.21
C GLN A 314 5.26 1.02 -5.28
N LEU A 315 5.48 -0.18 -5.83
CA LEU A 315 6.07 -1.32 -5.15
C LEU A 315 7.04 -2.03 -6.10
N VAL A 316 8.23 -2.32 -5.59
CA VAL A 316 9.27 -3.08 -6.28
C VAL A 316 9.47 -4.42 -5.59
N PHE A 317 9.45 -5.49 -6.38
CA PHE A 317 9.82 -6.84 -5.99
C PHE A 317 10.96 -7.32 -6.90
N LYS A 318 12.18 -7.29 -6.37
CA LYS A 318 13.34 -7.86 -7.04
C LYS A 318 13.30 -9.39 -6.92
N ASN A 319 13.80 -10.09 -7.93
CA ASN A 319 13.90 -11.56 -7.95
C ASN A 319 12.55 -12.24 -7.64
N PRO A 320 11.53 -12.04 -8.49
CA PRO A 320 10.25 -12.71 -8.30
C PRO A 320 10.43 -14.23 -8.30
N ASP A 321 9.72 -14.91 -7.40
CA ASP A 321 9.80 -16.35 -7.17
C ASP A 321 9.34 -17.14 -8.42
N PRO A 322 10.24 -17.87 -9.10
CA PRO A 322 9.92 -18.54 -10.35
C PRO A 322 8.77 -19.55 -10.23
N GLU A 323 8.67 -20.28 -9.11
CA GLU A 323 7.63 -21.30 -8.92
C GLU A 323 6.25 -20.65 -8.82
N LYS A 324 6.15 -19.51 -8.12
CA LYS A 324 4.91 -18.74 -8.01
C LYS A 324 4.52 -18.14 -9.35
N GLU A 325 5.47 -17.63 -10.12
CA GLU A 325 5.19 -17.01 -11.42
C GLU A 325 4.74 -18.06 -12.46
N ILE A 326 5.34 -19.26 -12.46
CA ILE A 326 4.88 -20.39 -13.29
C ILE A 326 3.44 -20.80 -12.94
N LYS A 327 3.11 -20.83 -11.64
CA LYS A 327 1.76 -21.15 -11.19
C LYS A 327 0.74 -20.12 -11.67
N ASN A 328 1.07 -18.83 -11.55
CA ASN A 328 0.19 -17.74 -12.00
C ASN A 328 -0.09 -17.79 -13.51
N LEU A 329 0.92 -18.14 -14.33
CA LEU A 329 0.74 -18.29 -15.78
C LEU A 329 -0.27 -19.41 -16.11
N LYS A 330 -0.16 -20.57 -15.43
CA LYS A 330 -1.08 -21.70 -15.64
C LYS A 330 -2.52 -21.42 -15.22
N GLU A 331 -2.72 -20.52 -14.26
CA GLU A 331 -4.06 -20.09 -13.82
C GLU A 331 -4.69 -19.07 -14.78
N GLN A 332 -3.90 -18.39 -15.64
CA GLN A 332 -4.40 -17.46 -16.66
C GLN A 332 -4.80 -18.16 -17.97
N ASP A 333 -4.25 -19.34 -18.24
CA ASP A 333 -4.55 -20.14 -19.44
C ASP A 333 -5.79 -21.06 -19.31
N ASN A 334 -6.42 -21.12 -18.13
CA ASN A 334 -7.64 -21.90 -17.85
C ASN A 334 -8.88 -21.01 -17.67
#